data_AF-A0A9E2VSA5-F1
#
_entry.id   AF-A0A9E2VSA5-F1
#
_cell.length_a   1.000
_cell.length_b   1.000
_cell.length_c   1.000
_cell.angle_alpha   90.00
_cell.angle_beta   90.00
_cell.angle_gamma   90.00
#
_symmetry.space_group_name_H-M   'P 1'
#
loop_
_entity.id
_entity.type
_entity.pdbx_description
1 polymer ?
#
loop_
_entity_poly.entity_id
_entity_poly.type
_entity_poly.pdbx_seq_one_letter_code
_entity_poly.pdbx_strand_id
1 'polypeptide(L)' 'MTIMRVGFFQFAPQFGEVSHNLDKVVETLDRADADLIVLPELFASGYQFVSQQEVITLSELV' A
#
# COMPACT_ATOMS: atom_id res chain seq x y z
N MET A 1 -2.13 9.70 -29.32
CA MET A 1 -2.62 9.42 -27.96
C MET A 1 -2.08 8.05 -27.58
N THR A 2 -1.20 7.97 -26.60
CA THR A 2 -0.62 6.69 -26.15
C THR A 2 -1.66 5.97 -25.29
N ILE A 3 -1.79 4.65 -25.44
CA ILE A 3 -2.64 3.83 -24.56
C ILE A 3 -1.92 3.67 -23.22
N MET A 4 -2.63 3.83 -22.10
CA MET A 4 -2.14 3.57 -20.75
C MET A 4 -2.87 2.37 -20.15
N ARG A 5 -2.12 1.42 -19.60
CA ARG A 5 -2.63 0.25 -18.88
C ARG A 5 -2.69 0.57 -17.40
N VAL A 6 -3.90 0.62 -16.84
CA VAL A 6 -4.12 0.93 -15.42
C VAL A 6 -4.66 -0.29 -14.70
N GLY A 7 -4.09 -0.63 -13.55
CA GLY A 7 -4.52 -1.71 -12.68
C GLY A 7 -4.83 -1.25 -11.26
N PHE A 8 -5.54 -2.09 -10.52
CA PHE A 8 -5.83 -1.92 -9.10
C PHE A 8 -5.36 -3.17 -8.37
N PHE A 9 -4.58 -3.01 -7.31
CA PHE A 9 -4.18 -4.14 -6.48
C PHE A 9 -4.97 -4.13 -5.18
N GLN A 10 -5.85 -5.12 -5.02
CA GLN A 10 -6.66 -5.29 -3.82
C GLN A 10 -6.06 -6.37 -2.93
N PHE A 11 -5.74 -6.00 -1.69
CA PHE A 11 -5.34 -6.93 -0.62
C PHE A 11 -5.88 -6.41 0.71
N ALA A 12 -5.65 -7.15 1.80
CA ALA A 12 -6.01 -6.75 3.15
C ALA A 12 -4.73 -6.36 3.92
N PRO A 13 -4.39 -5.05 4.00
CA PRO A 13 -3.27 -4.59 4.81
C PRO A 13 -3.42 -5.01 6.27
N GLN A 14 -2.32 -5.49 6.85
CA GLN A 14 -2.25 -5.79 8.28
C GLN A 14 -1.89 -4.51 9.04
N PHE A 15 -2.69 -4.14 10.04
CA PHE A 15 -2.48 -2.89 10.78
C PHE A 15 -1.14 -2.92 11.53
N GLY A 16 -0.32 -1.88 11.33
CA GLY A 16 0.99 -1.74 11.97
C GLY A 16 2.12 -2.59 11.38
N GLU A 17 1.81 -3.58 10.54
CA GLU A 17 2.79 -4.50 9.94
C GLU A 17 3.36 -3.94 8.62
N VAL A 18 4.09 -2.83 8.72
CA VAL A 18 4.59 -2.07 7.55
C VAL A 18 5.42 -2.93 6.61
N SER A 19 6.40 -3.68 7.13
CA SER A 19 7.25 -4.55 6.30
C SER A 19 6.43 -5.61 5.57
N HIS A 20 5.50 -6.28 6.25
CA HIS A 20 4.63 -7.27 5.63
C HIS A 20 3.82 -6.68 4.46
N ASN A 21 3.23 -5.50 4.68
CA ASN A 21 2.40 -4.85 3.67
C ASN A 21 3.23 -4.41 2.45
N LEU A 22 4.43 -3.87 2.68
CA LEU A 22 5.36 -3.49 1.61
C LEU A 22 5.84 -4.71 0.83
N ASP A 23 6.28 -5.77 1.50
CA ASP A 23 6.74 -7.01 0.87
C ASP A 23 5.64 -7.60 0.00
N LYS A 24 4.40 -7.63 0.50
CA LYS A 24 3.23 -8.12 -0.25
C LYS A 24 3.00 -7.34 -1.55
N VAL A 25 3.12 -6.02 -1.49
CA VAL A 25 2.99 -5.14 -2.67
C VAL A 25 4.14 -5.39 -3.63
N VAL A 26 5.38 -5.37 -3.17
CA VAL A 26 6.57 -5.55 -4.02
C VAL A 26 6.54 -6.91 -4.73
N GLU A 27 6.30 -8.00 -4.00
CA GLU A 27 6.24 -9.36 -4.56
C GLU A 27 5.16 -9.51 -5.64
N THR A 28 4.04 -8.79 -5.49
CA THR A 28 2.92 -8.87 -6.43
C THR A 28 3.13 -7.97 -7.64
N LEU A 29 3.59 -6.74 -7.42
CA LEU A 29 3.70 -5.72 -8.48
C LEU A 29 4.92 -5.92 -9.37
N ASP A 30 5.98 -6.61 -8.90
CA ASP A 30 7.13 -6.99 -9.73
C ASP A 30 6.74 -7.83 -10.96
N ARG A 31 5.56 -8.45 -10.92
CA ARG A 31 5.01 -9.30 -12.00
C ARG A 31 3.87 -8.65 -12.78
N ALA A 32 3.51 -7.40 -12.46
CA ALA A 32 2.36 -6.73 -13.06
C ALA A 32 2.71 -6.06 -14.39
N ASP A 33 1.87 -6.27 -15.41
CA ASP A 33 1.97 -5.62 -16.71
C ASP A 33 1.00 -4.42 -16.78
N ALA A 34 1.37 -3.32 -16.12
CA ALA A 34 0.63 -2.07 -16.08
C ALA A 34 1.56 -0.85 -16.01
N ASP A 35 1.13 0.27 -16.58
CA ASP A 35 1.83 1.56 -16.51
C ASP A 35 1.54 2.30 -15.19
N LEU A 36 0.38 2.04 -14.59
CA LEU A 36 -0.04 2.58 -13.30
C LEU A 36 -0.79 1.51 -12.51
N ILE A 37 -0.42 1.32 -11.25
CA ILE A 37 -1.16 0.52 -10.28
C ILE A 37 -1.68 1.45 -9.19
N VAL A 38 -2.96 1.35 -8.88
CA VAL A 38 -3.56 2.01 -7.71
C VAL A 38 -3.60 1.02 -6.55
N LEU A 39 -3.07 1.45 -5.40
CA LEU A 39 -3.08 0.70 -4.15
C LEU A 39 -4.25 1.15 -3.25
N PRO A 40 -4.65 0.32 -2.27
CA PRO A 40 -5.67 0.71 -1.30
C PRO A 40 -5.24 1.93 -0.49
N GLU A 41 -6.20 2.63 0.09
CA GLU A 41 -5.94 3.66 1.08
C GLU A 41 -5.14 3.09 2.26
N LEU A 42 -4.09 3.81 2.67
CA LEU A 42 -3.23 3.42 3.80
C LEU A 42 -2.66 1.98 3.68
N PHE A 43 -2.33 1.56 2.45
CA PHE A 43 -1.89 0.19 2.17
C PHE A 43 -0.68 -0.27 3.00
N ALA A 44 0.21 0.67 3.36
CA ALA A 44 1.43 0.36 4.09
C ALA A 44 1.18 0.16 5.59
N SER A 45 0.21 0.86 6.19
CA SER A 45 -0.02 0.88 7.63
C SER A 45 -1.26 0.11 8.08
N GLY A 46 -2.21 -0.16 7.18
CA GLY A 46 -3.58 -0.47 7.55
C GLY A 46 -4.36 0.78 8.00
N TYR A 47 -5.66 0.60 8.20
CA TYR A 47 -6.62 1.72 8.24
C TYR A 47 -7.11 2.12 9.63
N GLN A 48 -7.43 1.15 10.49
CA GLN A 48 -8.20 1.39 11.73
C GLN A 48 -7.32 1.92 12.88
N PHE A 49 -6.83 3.16 12.75
CA PHE A 49 -6.17 3.86 13.86
C PHE A 49 -7.18 4.17 14.97
N VAL A 50 -6.84 3.85 16.22
CA VAL A 50 -7.64 4.12 17.41
C VAL A 50 -7.01 5.17 18.33
N SER A 51 -5.79 5.62 18.02
CA SER A 51 -5.15 6.72 18.75
C SER A 51 -4.25 7.59 17.86
N GLN A 52 -4.03 8.84 18.26
CA GLN A 52 -3.05 9.71 17.61
C GLN A 52 -1.62 9.15 17.73
N GLN A 53 -1.32 8.42 18.81
CA GLN A 53 -0.01 7.82 19.01
C GLN A 53 0.29 6.76 17.95
N GLU A 54 -0.69 5.95 17.55
CA GLU A 54 -0.51 4.98 16.46
C GLU A 54 -0.20 5.66 15.13
N VAL A 55 -0.89 6.78 14.84
CA VAL A 55 -0.63 7.57 13.62
C VAL A 55 0.81 8.09 13.62
N ILE A 56 1.26 8.67 14.74
CA ILE A 56 2.62 9.21 14.88
C ILE A 56 3.67 8.11 14.76
N THR A 57 3.42 6.94 15.34
CA THR A 57 4.37 5.81 15.31
C THR A 57 4.48 5.19 13.91
N LEU A 58 3.40 5.18 13.13
CA LEU A 58 3.34 4.54 11.81
C LEU A 58 3.54 5.50 10.63
N SER A 59 3.65 6.81 10.87
CA SER A 59 3.96 7.79 9.84
C SER A 59 5.42 7.72 9.38
N GLU A 60 5.66 8.03 8.11
CA GLU A 60 7.01 8.24 7.59
C GLU A 60 7.70 9.45 8.27
N LEU A 61 9.03 9.39 8.39
CA LEU A 61 9.81 10.50 8.92
C LEU A 61 9.77 11.69 7.95
N VAL A 62 9.60 12.90 8.49
CA VAL A 62 9.58 14.17 7.74
C VAL A 62 10.90 14.91 7.90
#